data_AF-A6BDE7-F1
#
_entry.id   AF-A6BDE7-F1
#
_cell.length_a   1.000
_cell.length_b   1.000
_cell.length_c   1.000
_cell.angle_alpha   90.00
_cell.angle_beta   90.00
_cell.angle_gamma   90.00
#
_symmetry.space_group_name_H-M   'P 1'
#
loop_
_entity.id
_entity.type
_entity.pdbx_description
1 polymer ?
#
loop_
_entity_poly.entity_id
_entity_poly.type
_entity_poly.pdbx_seq_one_letter_code
_entity_poly.pdbx_strand_id
1 'polypeptide(L)'
;MIMKMKKFIAVLSVATMAAGLAVGCGSSDSGSSDDKSSKGDWDSSNDITIVSREDGSGTRGAFIELFGIEEKKDGEKVDMTTDDAQITNSTSVMLTTVAGDDYAIGYVSLGSLNDTVKALKIDGEEATEQNIKDGKYKICRPFNIATKKGADNELAKDFISYIMSKEGQQVISDNGYIGDDSAEAYAGTKPSGKVVVGGSSSVSPVMEKLIEAYKKVNTGAEIELQTTDSTTGMTSAIDGSYDIGMASRELQDDEKDKLDSQAIATDGIAVIVNKNNTTDELSSDQVKDIYTGNAVAWDEVVK
;
A
#
# COMPACT_ATOMS: atom_id res chain seq x y z
N MET A 1 -33.61 19.62 -47.19
CA MET A 1 -32.58 18.73 -47.78
C MET A 1 -32.53 17.48 -46.92
N ILE A 2 -33.22 16.39 -47.26
CA ILE A 2 -32.77 15.31 -48.18
C ILE A 2 -31.54 14.59 -47.59
N MET A 3 -31.76 13.52 -46.81
CA MET A 3 -31.49 12.08 -47.11
C MET A 3 -29.98 11.72 -47.03
N LYS A 4 -29.52 10.56 -46.53
CA LYS A 4 -30.15 9.25 -46.30
C LYS A 4 -29.18 8.37 -45.49
N MET A 5 -29.72 7.52 -44.62
CA MET A 5 -29.06 6.29 -44.14
C MET A 5 -28.79 5.32 -45.30
N LYS A 6 -27.80 4.43 -45.14
CA LYS A 6 -27.97 2.99 -45.43
C LYS A 6 -26.85 2.12 -44.82
N LYS A 7 -27.30 1.07 -44.12
CA LYS A 7 -26.56 -0.13 -43.70
C LYS A 7 -26.18 -1.01 -44.91
N PHE A 8 -25.53 -2.15 -44.61
CA PHE A 8 -25.43 -3.47 -45.32
C PHE A 8 -23.94 -3.87 -45.49
N ILE A 9 -23.47 -5.12 -45.35
CA ILE A 9 -23.94 -6.42 -44.83
C ILE A 9 -22.66 -7.29 -44.71
N ALA A 10 -22.64 -8.26 -43.79
CA ALA A 10 -21.61 -9.29 -43.67
C ALA A 10 -21.74 -10.39 -44.73
N VAL A 11 -20.63 -10.96 -45.21
CA VAL A 11 -20.62 -12.27 -45.89
C VAL A 11 -19.43 -13.10 -45.39
N LEU A 12 -19.77 -14.29 -44.91
CA LEU A 12 -18.92 -15.39 -44.44
C LEU A 12 -18.26 -16.10 -45.64
N SER A 13 -17.07 -16.67 -45.47
CA SER A 13 -16.57 -17.74 -46.35
C SER A 13 -15.75 -18.74 -45.53
N VAL A 14 -16.35 -19.90 -45.29
CA VAL A 14 -15.69 -21.12 -44.82
C VAL A 14 -15.37 -21.94 -46.07
N ALA A 15 -14.13 -22.40 -46.20
CA ALA A 15 -13.77 -23.50 -47.10
C ALA A 15 -12.84 -24.46 -46.35
N THR A 16 -13.28 -25.72 -46.24
CA THR A 16 -12.63 -26.84 -45.58
C THR A 16 -11.94 -27.78 -46.60
N MET A 17 -11.04 -28.61 -46.07
CA MET A 17 -10.38 -29.80 -46.67
C MET A 17 -9.11 -29.47 -47.48
N ALA A 18 -7.98 -30.16 -47.35
CA ALA A 18 -7.77 -31.60 -47.18
C ALA A 18 -6.40 -31.95 -46.54
N ALA A 19 -6.33 -33.13 -45.91
CA ALA A 19 -5.12 -33.74 -45.37
C ALA A 19 -4.13 -34.14 -46.48
N GLY A 20 -2.84 -33.88 -46.25
CA GLY A 20 -1.72 -34.44 -46.98
C GLY A 20 -0.64 -34.90 -46.00
N LEU A 21 -0.67 -36.18 -45.64
CA LEU A 21 0.43 -36.84 -44.96
C LEU A 21 1.56 -37.04 -45.98
N ALA A 22 2.72 -36.44 -45.73
CA ALA A 22 3.97 -36.85 -46.35
C ALA A 22 4.99 -37.09 -45.24
N VAL A 23 5.24 -38.37 -44.98
CA VAL A 23 6.36 -38.89 -44.20
C VAL A 23 7.64 -38.50 -44.93
N GLY A 24 8.44 -37.63 -44.31
CA GLY A 24 9.82 -37.35 -44.71
C GLY A 24 10.75 -37.74 -43.56
N CYS A 25 11.31 -38.94 -43.64
CA CYS A 25 12.41 -39.35 -42.76
C CYS A 25 13.66 -38.53 -43.09
N GLY A 26 14.22 -37.86 -42.09
CA GLY A 26 15.54 -37.24 -42.13
C GLY A 26 16.12 -37.27 -40.72
N SER A 27 17.14 -38.10 -40.52
CA SER A 27 17.76 -38.45 -39.25
C SER A 27 18.43 -37.27 -38.52
N SER A 28 18.43 -37.39 -37.19
CA SER A 28 19.42 -36.94 -36.22
C SER A 28 19.73 -35.44 -36.11
N ASP A 29 19.19 -34.80 -35.06
CA ASP A 29 20.06 -34.33 -33.98
C ASP A 29 19.28 -34.25 -32.66
N SER A 30 19.80 -34.90 -31.62
CA SER A 30 19.24 -34.89 -30.27
C SER A 30 19.85 -33.72 -29.51
N GLY A 31 19.25 -32.55 -29.63
CA GLY A 31 19.50 -31.42 -28.74
C GLY A 31 18.36 -31.33 -27.72
N SER A 32 18.62 -31.79 -26.50
CA SER A 32 17.78 -31.48 -25.35
C SER A 32 17.73 -29.96 -25.21
N SER A 33 16.59 -29.35 -25.46
CA SER A 33 16.34 -27.94 -25.18
C SER A 33 16.28 -27.78 -23.67
N ASP A 34 17.43 -27.51 -23.08
CA ASP A 34 17.52 -26.89 -21.76
C ASP A 34 16.79 -25.54 -21.85
N ASP A 35 15.66 -25.43 -21.15
CA ASP A 35 15.04 -24.16 -20.81
C ASP A 35 16.00 -23.35 -19.93
N LYS A 36 16.98 -22.71 -20.57
CA LYS A 36 17.67 -21.56 -19.98
C LYS A 36 16.76 -20.36 -20.20
N SER A 37 15.98 -20.04 -19.16
CA SER A 37 15.56 -18.67 -18.95
C SER A 37 16.82 -17.81 -18.81
N SER A 38 17.27 -17.23 -19.92
CA SER A 38 18.18 -16.09 -19.89
C SER A 38 17.40 -14.93 -19.30
N LYS A 39 17.34 -14.85 -17.96
CA LYS A 39 17.27 -13.55 -17.30
C LYS A 39 18.47 -12.78 -17.82
N GLY A 40 18.23 -11.72 -18.59
CA GLY A 40 19.28 -10.74 -18.83
C GLY A 40 19.79 -10.28 -17.48
N ASP A 41 21.11 -10.16 -17.32
CA ASP A 41 21.66 -9.51 -16.14
C ASP A 41 20.99 -8.15 -15.99
N TRP A 42 20.42 -7.89 -14.81
CA TRP A 42 19.84 -6.59 -14.48
C TRP A 42 20.95 -5.55 -14.55
N ASP A 43 20.75 -4.49 -15.34
CA ASP A 43 21.78 -3.52 -15.66
C ASP A 43 21.62 -2.28 -14.77
N SER A 44 22.48 -2.18 -13.76
CA SER A 44 22.45 -1.08 -12.79
C SER A 44 22.78 0.29 -13.39
N SER A 45 23.24 0.38 -14.64
CA SER A 45 23.47 1.69 -15.29
C SER A 45 22.19 2.38 -15.76
N ASN A 46 21.04 1.71 -15.65
CA ASN A 46 19.74 2.31 -16.00
C ASN A 46 19.24 3.27 -14.91
N ASP A 47 18.50 4.28 -15.37
CA ASP A 47 17.85 5.26 -14.53
C ASP A 47 16.87 4.61 -13.53
N ILE A 48 16.75 5.21 -12.36
CA ILE A 48 15.81 4.79 -11.32
C ILE A 48 14.43 5.36 -11.65
N THR A 49 13.43 4.49 -11.83
CA THR A 49 12.03 4.94 -11.86
C THR A 49 11.54 5.16 -10.43
N ILE A 50 11.51 6.42 -9.98
CA ILE A 50 11.04 6.76 -8.64
C ILE A 50 9.52 6.77 -8.62
N VAL A 51 8.91 5.91 -7.80
CA VAL A 51 7.46 5.87 -7.59
C VAL A 51 7.14 6.41 -6.20
N SER A 52 6.26 7.41 -6.15
CA SER A 52 5.79 8.06 -4.93
C SER A 52 4.27 8.01 -4.82
N ARG A 53 3.74 8.54 -3.71
CA ARG A 53 2.31 8.56 -3.40
C ARG A 53 1.73 9.96 -3.56
N GLU A 54 0.42 10.02 -3.72
CA GLU A 54 -0.35 11.24 -3.85
C GLU A 54 -0.20 12.18 -2.66
N ASP A 55 -0.39 13.47 -2.90
CA ASP A 55 -0.54 14.46 -1.83
C ASP A 55 -1.74 14.06 -0.93
N GLY A 56 -1.57 14.18 0.38
CA GLY A 56 -2.54 13.68 1.38
C GLY A 56 -2.33 12.21 1.79
N SER A 57 -1.45 11.47 1.11
CA SER A 57 -1.05 10.14 1.53
C SER A 57 -0.33 10.17 2.87
N GLY A 58 -0.87 9.46 3.87
CA GLY A 58 -0.17 9.25 5.13
C GLY A 58 1.12 8.45 4.96
N THR A 59 1.22 7.58 3.93
CA THR A 59 2.44 6.85 3.62
C THR A 59 3.53 7.73 3.07
N ARG A 60 3.19 8.66 2.17
CA ARG A 60 4.15 9.68 1.75
C ARG A 60 4.62 10.50 2.94
N GLY A 61 3.68 11.05 3.72
CA GLY A 61 4.00 11.91 4.87
C GLY A 61 4.93 11.23 5.87
N ALA A 62 4.65 9.99 6.25
CA ALA A 62 5.52 9.24 7.14
C ALA A 62 6.87 8.90 6.49
N PHE A 63 6.87 8.49 5.22
CA PHE A 63 8.08 8.13 4.48
C PHE A 63 9.06 9.31 4.39
N ILE A 64 8.59 10.49 3.97
CA ILE A 64 9.46 11.66 3.80
C ILE A 64 10.00 12.18 5.13
N GLU A 65 9.25 12.03 6.22
CA GLU A 65 9.71 12.39 7.56
C GLU A 65 10.78 11.39 8.05
N LEU A 66 10.52 10.09 7.94
CA LEU A 66 11.40 9.04 8.44
C LEU A 66 12.75 8.95 7.72
N PHE A 67 12.77 9.25 6.42
CA PHE A 67 14.00 9.30 5.62
C PHE A 67 14.63 10.70 5.56
N GLY A 68 14.02 11.71 6.21
CA GLY A 68 14.55 13.08 6.21
C GLY A 68 14.56 13.75 4.84
N ILE A 69 13.63 13.37 3.97
CA ILE A 69 13.36 14.01 2.68
C ILE A 69 12.60 15.33 2.90
N GLU A 70 11.78 15.42 3.94
CA GLU A 70 11.13 16.67 4.32
C GLU A 70 12.13 17.65 4.98
N GLU A 71 12.16 18.89 4.51
CA GLU A 71 12.98 19.97 5.06
C GLU A 71 12.13 21.08 5.70
N LYS A 72 12.66 21.76 6.71
CA LYS A 72 12.03 22.97 7.24
C LYS A 72 12.52 24.20 6.49
N LYS A 73 11.64 24.86 5.75
CA LYS A 73 11.88 26.14 5.08
C LYS A 73 10.91 27.18 5.62
N ASP A 74 11.45 28.27 6.15
CA ASP A 74 10.68 29.37 6.76
C ASP A 74 9.68 28.94 7.85
N GLY A 75 10.00 27.84 8.57
CA GLY A 75 9.16 27.29 9.63
C GLY A 75 8.08 26.31 9.12
N GLU A 76 7.95 26.15 7.81
CA GLU A 76 7.05 25.18 7.18
C GLU A 76 7.83 23.94 6.75
N LYS A 77 7.15 22.79 6.86
CA LYS A 77 7.65 21.50 6.37
C LYS A 77 7.43 21.44 4.86
N VAL A 78 8.50 21.21 4.11
CA VAL A 78 8.50 21.13 2.64
C VAL A 78 8.98 19.76 2.21
N ASP A 79 8.15 19.07 1.45
CA ASP A 79 8.50 17.80 0.81
C ASP A 79 9.50 18.07 -0.33
N MET A 80 10.69 17.45 -0.24
CA MET A 80 11.75 17.56 -1.26
C MET A 80 11.78 16.39 -2.24
N THR A 81 10.72 15.58 -2.29
CA THR A 81 10.57 14.53 -3.30
C THR A 81 10.72 15.15 -4.70
N THR A 82 11.55 14.55 -5.55
CA THR A 82 11.80 15.04 -6.92
C THR A 82 10.51 15.11 -7.74
N ASP A 83 10.41 16.15 -8.59
CA ASP A 83 9.30 16.34 -9.53
C ASP A 83 9.24 15.25 -10.61
N ASP A 84 10.32 14.49 -10.80
CA ASP A 84 10.40 13.36 -11.74
C ASP A 84 9.70 12.09 -11.20
N ALA A 85 9.29 12.08 -9.92
CA ALA A 85 8.64 10.93 -9.31
C ALA A 85 7.27 10.64 -9.92
N GLN A 86 7.03 9.39 -10.30
CA GLN A 86 5.72 8.91 -10.74
C GLN A 86 4.77 8.81 -9.55
N ILE A 87 3.67 9.57 -9.59
CA ILE A 87 2.69 9.60 -8.51
C ILE A 87 1.63 8.51 -8.67
N THR A 88 1.44 7.71 -7.63
CA THR A 88 0.39 6.70 -7.52
C THR A 88 -0.58 7.07 -6.40
N ASN A 89 -1.87 6.74 -6.55
CA ASN A 89 -2.91 7.19 -5.61
C ASN A 89 -3.34 6.13 -4.58
N SER A 90 -2.68 4.97 -4.53
CA SER A 90 -3.06 3.88 -3.63
C SER A 90 -1.95 2.84 -3.46
N THR A 91 -2.06 2.06 -2.39
CA THR A 91 -1.20 0.90 -2.10
C THR A 91 -1.18 -0.11 -3.25
N SER A 92 -2.33 -0.42 -3.86
CA SER A 92 -2.41 -1.43 -4.93
C SER A 92 -1.80 -0.97 -6.25
N VAL A 93 -1.98 0.32 -6.60
CA VAL A 93 -1.35 0.90 -7.78
C VAL A 93 0.16 0.96 -7.60
N MET A 94 0.66 1.36 -6.43
CA MET A 94 2.10 1.34 -6.10
C MET A 94 2.72 -0.05 -6.32
N LEU A 95 2.13 -1.10 -5.75
CA LEU A 95 2.61 -2.48 -5.91
C LEU A 95 2.63 -2.92 -7.38
N THR A 96 1.57 -2.58 -8.13
CA THR A 96 1.47 -2.93 -9.55
C THR A 96 2.50 -2.19 -10.41
N THR A 97 2.72 -0.90 -10.15
CA THR A 97 3.71 -0.09 -10.84
C THR A 97 5.12 -0.64 -10.62
N VAL A 98 5.51 -0.88 -9.36
CA VAL A 98 6.84 -1.41 -9.03
C VAL A 98 7.04 -2.83 -9.58
N ALA A 99 6.01 -3.68 -9.54
CA ALA A 99 6.09 -5.02 -10.13
C ALA A 99 6.21 -5.02 -11.66
N GLY A 100 5.78 -3.95 -12.33
CA GLY A 100 5.78 -3.82 -13.78
C GLY A 100 7.02 -3.18 -14.40
N ASP A 101 7.90 -2.58 -13.58
CA ASP A 101 9.10 -1.87 -14.04
C ASP A 101 10.34 -2.38 -13.29
N ASP A 102 11.28 -2.99 -14.03
CA ASP A 102 12.49 -3.62 -13.50
C ASP A 102 13.43 -2.64 -12.75
N TYR A 103 13.30 -1.34 -13.01
CA TYR A 103 14.13 -0.29 -12.41
C TYR A 103 13.37 0.61 -11.43
N ALA A 104 12.11 0.26 -11.12
CA ALA A 104 11.31 1.02 -10.18
C ALA A 104 11.66 0.77 -8.71
N ILE A 105 11.58 1.85 -7.95
CA ILE A 105 11.60 1.86 -6.48
C ILE A 105 10.32 2.53 -5.97
N GLY A 106 9.74 1.95 -4.94
CA GLY A 106 8.54 2.47 -4.28
C GLY A 106 8.56 2.17 -2.78
N TYR A 107 7.46 2.49 -2.10
CA TYR A 107 7.29 2.17 -0.70
C TYR A 107 5.84 1.80 -0.37
N VAL A 108 5.66 0.85 0.55
CA VAL A 108 4.35 0.29 0.89
C VAL A 108 4.26 -0.04 2.38
N SER A 109 3.03 -0.10 2.91
CA SER A 109 2.78 -0.69 4.24
C SER A 109 3.27 -2.14 4.26
N LEU A 110 3.98 -2.53 5.32
CA LEU A 110 4.52 -3.87 5.49
C LEU A 110 3.41 -4.92 5.49
N GLY A 111 2.28 -4.66 6.15
CA GLY A 111 1.12 -5.55 6.13
C GLY A 111 0.44 -5.70 4.76
N SER A 112 0.81 -4.88 3.76
CA SER A 112 0.36 -5.00 2.37
C SER A 112 1.42 -5.61 1.44
N LEU A 113 2.62 -5.93 1.95
CA LEU A 113 3.69 -6.55 1.16
C LEU A 113 3.23 -7.93 0.67
N ASN A 114 3.56 -8.25 -0.58
CA ASN A 114 3.22 -9.52 -1.21
C ASN A 114 4.38 -10.01 -2.10
N ASP A 115 4.17 -11.12 -2.80
CA ASP A 115 5.19 -11.81 -3.57
C ASP A 115 5.43 -11.23 -4.98
N THR A 116 4.77 -10.13 -5.37
CA THR A 116 4.94 -9.49 -6.68
C THR A 116 6.11 -8.50 -6.71
N VAL A 117 6.60 -8.07 -5.55
CA VAL A 117 7.73 -7.15 -5.39
C VAL A 117 8.76 -7.72 -4.42
N LYS A 118 9.93 -7.08 -4.32
CA LYS A 118 10.97 -7.41 -3.34
C LYS A 118 11.13 -6.25 -2.36
N ALA A 119 11.06 -6.51 -1.07
CA ALA A 119 11.40 -5.53 -0.05
C ALA A 119 12.92 -5.48 0.17
N LEU A 120 13.47 -4.27 0.25
CA LEU A 120 14.88 -4.03 0.56
C LEU A 120 15.10 -3.99 2.07
N LYS A 121 16.30 -4.38 2.51
CA LYS A 121 16.78 -4.05 3.86
C LYS A 121 17.09 -2.56 3.93
N ILE A 122 16.79 -1.95 5.07
CA ILE A 122 17.13 -0.56 5.35
C ILE A 122 18.10 -0.52 6.51
N ASP A 123 19.26 0.12 6.30
CA ASP A 123 20.34 0.20 7.29
C ASP A 123 20.77 -1.18 7.82
N GLY A 124 20.76 -2.18 6.94
CA GLY A 124 21.11 -3.58 7.24
C GLY A 124 19.98 -4.40 7.88
N GLU A 125 18.83 -3.80 8.17
CA GLU A 125 17.72 -4.44 8.87
C GLU A 125 16.56 -4.79 7.92
N GLU A 126 16.04 -6.00 8.05
CA GLU A 126 14.85 -6.45 7.30
C GLU A 126 13.57 -5.83 7.88
N ALA A 127 12.67 -5.41 6.99
CA ALA A 127 11.34 -4.92 7.35
C ALA A 127 10.47 -6.09 7.87
N THR A 128 10.56 -6.38 9.16
CA THR A 128 9.79 -7.45 9.82
C THR A 128 9.17 -6.95 11.11
N GLU A 129 8.05 -7.54 11.52
CA GLU A 129 7.40 -7.22 12.80
C GLU A 129 8.36 -7.36 13.98
N GLN A 130 9.17 -8.42 14.00
CA GLN A 130 10.14 -8.64 15.07
C GLN A 130 11.21 -7.54 15.11
N ASN A 131 11.76 -7.15 13.96
CA ASN A 131 12.78 -6.09 13.93
C ASN A 131 12.21 -4.73 14.32
N ILE A 132 10.93 -4.46 14.02
CA ILE A 132 10.26 -3.24 14.47
C ILE A 132 10.02 -3.29 15.99
N LYS A 133 9.50 -4.41 16.53
CA LYS A 133 9.32 -4.62 17.98
C LYS A 133 10.65 -4.50 18.75
N ASP A 134 11.74 -5.00 18.18
CA ASP A 134 13.09 -4.91 18.75
C ASP A 134 13.71 -3.50 18.60
N GLY A 135 13.09 -2.59 17.84
CA GLY A 135 13.62 -1.25 17.55
C GLY A 135 14.80 -1.21 16.57
N LYS A 136 15.06 -2.32 15.87
CA LYS A 136 16.11 -2.45 14.85
C LYS A 136 15.68 -1.78 13.55
N TYR A 137 14.48 -2.12 13.07
CA TYR A 137 13.89 -1.50 11.87
C TYR A 137 13.03 -0.30 12.29
N LYS A 138 13.48 0.91 11.98
CA LYS A 138 12.90 2.17 12.48
C LYS A 138 11.90 2.83 11.55
N ILE A 139 11.79 2.34 10.32
CA ILE A 139 10.88 2.90 9.32
C ILE A 139 9.47 2.36 9.60
N CYS A 140 8.84 2.88 10.63
CA CYS A 140 7.50 2.50 11.08
C CYS A 140 6.69 3.71 11.54
N ARG A 141 5.37 3.55 11.62
CA ARG A 141 4.42 4.64 11.88
C ARG A 141 3.15 4.10 12.55
N PRO A 142 2.36 4.97 13.21
CA PRO A 142 1.06 4.55 13.70
C PRO A 142 0.04 4.44 12.57
N PHE A 143 -0.87 3.48 12.71
CA PHE A 143 -2.18 3.53 12.10
C PHE A 143 -3.16 4.11 13.10
N ASN A 144 -3.72 5.25 12.76
CA ASN A 144 -4.67 5.99 13.57
C ASN A 144 -6.09 5.84 13.00
N ILE A 145 -7.05 5.71 13.90
CA ILE A 145 -8.45 5.98 13.61
C ILE A 145 -8.89 7.21 14.41
N ALA A 146 -9.89 7.93 13.91
CA ALA A 146 -10.37 9.13 14.57
C ALA A 146 -11.86 9.34 14.39
N THR A 147 -12.52 9.85 15.42
CA THR A 147 -13.91 10.31 15.38
C THR A 147 -13.97 11.81 15.59
N LYS A 148 -14.99 12.48 15.06
CA LYS A 148 -15.26 13.89 15.39
C LYS A 148 -15.43 14.06 16.89
N LYS A 149 -14.79 15.09 17.48
CA LYS A 149 -14.99 15.42 18.89
C LYS A 149 -16.47 15.67 19.19
N GLY A 150 -16.95 15.03 20.25
CA GLY A 150 -18.36 15.11 20.64
C GLY A 150 -19.32 14.29 19.77
N ALA A 151 -18.82 13.46 18.84
CA ALA A 151 -19.66 12.50 18.13
C ALA A 151 -20.29 11.51 19.12
N ASP A 152 -21.56 11.20 18.88
CA ASP A 152 -22.33 10.28 19.70
C ASP A 152 -22.98 9.18 18.85
N ASN A 153 -22.13 8.38 18.20
CA ASN A 153 -22.55 7.17 17.49
C ASN A 153 -22.15 5.95 18.35
N GLU A 154 -23.14 5.31 18.98
CA GLU A 154 -22.93 4.15 19.85
C GLU A 154 -22.26 2.98 19.12
N LEU A 155 -22.64 2.74 17.86
CA LEU A 155 -22.03 1.67 17.06
C LEU A 155 -20.58 1.98 16.70
N ALA A 156 -20.25 3.23 16.38
CA ALA A 156 -18.87 3.62 16.13
C ALA A 156 -18.00 3.42 17.40
N LYS A 157 -18.50 3.85 18.56
CA LYS A 157 -17.81 3.66 19.86
C LYS A 157 -17.60 2.17 20.18
N ASP A 158 -18.63 1.35 19.96
CA ASP A 158 -18.55 -0.09 20.21
C ASP A 158 -17.60 -0.80 19.23
N PHE A 159 -17.60 -0.42 17.95
CA PHE A 159 -16.66 -0.94 16.98
C PHE A 159 -15.21 -0.55 17.31
N ILE A 160 -14.97 0.70 17.73
CA ILE A 160 -13.65 1.14 18.22
C ILE A 160 -13.24 0.32 19.45
N SER A 161 -14.16 0.10 20.40
CA SER A 161 -13.89 -0.77 21.55
C SER A 161 -13.54 -2.20 21.15
N TYR A 162 -14.13 -2.72 20.07
CA TYR A 162 -13.72 -4.01 19.51
C TYR A 162 -12.32 -3.97 18.89
N ILE A 163 -12.00 -2.94 18.09
CA ILE A 163 -10.65 -2.79 17.51
C ILE A 163 -9.58 -2.75 18.61
N MET A 164 -9.85 -2.04 19.70
CA MET A 164 -8.93 -1.90 20.84
C MET A 164 -8.95 -3.11 21.80
N SER A 165 -9.84 -4.08 21.60
CA SER A 165 -9.92 -5.28 22.43
C SER A 165 -8.86 -6.32 22.06
N LYS A 166 -8.65 -7.30 22.94
CA LYS A 166 -7.79 -8.47 22.69
C LYS A 166 -8.13 -9.16 21.36
N GLU A 167 -9.40 -9.32 21.06
CA GLU A 167 -9.87 -9.94 19.82
C GLU A 167 -9.52 -9.08 18.59
N GLY A 168 -9.69 -7.77 18.67
CA GLY A 168 -9.32 -6.84 17.61
C GLY A 168 -7.81 -6.76 17.40
N GLN A 169 -7.04 -6.66 18.48
CA GLN A 169 -5.58 -6.62 18.45
C GLN A 169 -4.95 -7.94 17.96
N GLN A 170 -5.61 -9.07 18.22
CA GLN A 170 -5.23 -10.35 17.60
C GLN A 170 -5.43 -10.32 16.09
N VAL A 171 -6.56 -9.79 15.59
CA VAL A 171 -6.78 -9.64 14.13
C VAL A 171 -5.70 -8.76 13.50
N ILE A 172 -5.28 -7.68 14.17
CA ILE A 172 -4.20 -6.81 13.72
C ILE A 172 -2.89 -7.59 13.60
N SER A 173 -2.51 -8.33 14.64
CA SER A 173 -1.29 -9.12 14.67
C SER A 173 -1.28 -10.25 13.64
N ASP A 174 -2.40 -10.95 13.46
CA ASP A 174 -2.53 -12.03 12.49
C ASP A 174 -2.40 -11.56 11.02
N ASN A 175 -2.51 -10.25 10.77
CA ASN A 175 -2.45 -9.65 9.43
C ASN A 175 -1.17 -8.84 9.19
N GLY A 176 -0.11 -9.04 9.97
CA GLY A 176 1.21 -8.47 9.67
C GLY A 176 1.49 -7.11 10.29
N TYR A 177 0.69 -6.69 11.26
CA TYR A 177 0.81 -5.39 11.94
C TYR A 177 1.10 -5.58 13.42
N ILE A 178 1.67 -4.57 14.06
CA ILE A 178 2.02 -4.66 15.48
C ILE A 178 0.87 -4.08 16.31
N GLY A 179 0.11 -4.97 16.95
CA GLY A 179 -0.95 -4.62 17.91
C GLY A 179 -0.48 -4.54 19.36
N ASP A 180 -1.43 -4.25 20.25
CA ASP A 180 -1.27 -4.22 21.71
C ASP A 180 -1.59 -5.61 22.33
N ASP A 181 -0.53 -6.32 22.73
CA ASP A 181 -0.62 -7.63 23.36
C ASP A 181 -1.23 -7.60 24.79
N SER A 182 -1.43 -6.41 25.36
CA SER A 182 -1.98 -6.20 26.70
C SER A 182 -3.48 -5.88 26.74
N ALA A 183 -4.12 -5.79 25.57
CA ALA A 183 -5.53 -5.42 25.46
C ALA A 183 -6.47 -6.37 26.22
N GLU A 184 -7.53 -5.79 26.81
CA GLU A 184 -8.58 -6.54 27.50
C GLU A 184 -9.57 -7.16 26.51
N ALA A 185 -10.24 -8.24 26.92
CA ALA A 185 -11.24 -8.91 26.08
C ALA A 185 -12.42 -7.98 25.77
N TYR A 186 -12.99 -8.13 24.58
CA TYR A 186 -14.12 -7.33 24.11
C TYR A 186 -15.35 -7.52 25.00
N ALA A 187 -15.84 -6.41 25.56
CA ALA A 187 -17.00 -6.36 26.47
C ALA A 187 -18.13 -5.43 25.95
N GLY A 188 -18.19 -5.21 24.64
CA GLY A 188 -19.12 -4.27 24.02
C GLY A 188 -20.61 -4.69 24.09
N THR A 189 -21.49 -3.71 23.91
CA THR A 189 -22.94 -3.84 24.01
C THR A 189 -23.60 -4.28 22.70
N LYS A 190 -22.83 -4.33 21.60
CA LYS A 190 -23.26 -4.82 20.28
C LYS A 190 -24.51 -4.09 19.75
N PRO A 191 -24.51 -2.75 19.69
CA PRO A 191 -25.62 -1.99 19.16
C PRO A 191 -25.84 -2.30 17.68
N SER A 192 -27.08 -2.20 17.20
CA SER A 192 -27.38 -2.25 15.76
C SER A 192 -27.23 -0.87 15.14
N GLY A 193 -26.97 -0.79 13.84
CA GLY A 193 -26.97 0.47 13.11
C GLY A 193 -26.02 0.48 11.94
N LYS A 194 -25.69 1.68 11.47
CA LYS A 194 -24.75 1.90 10.38
C LYS A 194 -23.59 2.79 10.82
N VAL A 195 -22.39 2.45 10.37
CA VAL A 195 -21.15 3.23 10.54
C VAL A 195 -20.45 3.30 9.20
N VAL A 196 -20.02 4.51 8.82
CA VAL A 196 -19.12 4.74 7.68
C VAL A 196 -17.71 4.97 8.20
N VAL A 197 -16.79 4.11 7.78
CA VAL A 197 -15.36 4.20 8.07
C VAL A 197 -14.65 4.54 6.76
N GLY A 198 -13.72 5.50 6.78
CA GLY A 198 -12.98 5.78 5.55
C GLY A 198 -11.68 6.55 5.73
N GLY A 199 -10.85 6.53 4.69
CA GLY A 199 -9.52 7.13 4.71
C GLY A 199 -8.45 6.21 4.13
N SER A 200 -7.26 6.27 4.75
CA SER A 200 -6.02 5.68 4.24
C SER A 200 -6.16 4.28 3.62
N SER A 201 -5.80 4.19 2.34
CA SER A 201 -5.61 2.93 1.61
C SER A 201 -4.52 1.99 2.16
N SER A 202 -3.68 2.46 3.10
CA SER A 202 -2.77 1.56 3.83
C SER A 202 -3.42 0.94 5.07
N VAL A 203 -4.44 1.57 5.64
CA VAL A 203 -5.20 1.04 6.79
C VAL A 203 -6.35 0.14 6.33
N SER A 204 -6.87 0.35 5.11
CA SER A 204 -8.01 -0.42 4.58
C SER A 204 -7.88 -1.94 4.71
N PRO A 205 -6.73 -2.58 4.38
CA PRO A 205 -6.63 -4.05 4.44
C PRO A 205 -6.89 -4.61 5.84
N VAL A 206 -6.30 -4.02 6.89
CA VAL A 206 -6.54 -4.46 8.27
C VAL A 206 -7.93 -4.06 8.75
N MET A 207 -8.44 -2.91 8.32
CA MET A 207 -9.80 -2.48 8.66
C MET A 207 -10.86 -3.42 8.08
N GLU A 208 -10.69 -3.92 6.86
CA GLU A 208 -11.57 -4.95 6.28
C GLU A 208 -11.63 -6.20 7.16
N LYS A 209 -10.48 -6.66 7.67
CA LYS A 209 -10.40 -7.83 8.57
C LYS A 209 -11.03 -7.57 9.92
N LEU A 210 -10.85 -6.38 10.48
CA LEU A 210 -11.51 -5.95 11.72
C LEU A 210 -13.04 -5.89 11.54
N ILE A 211 -13.52 -5.37 10.41
CA ILE A 211 -14.95 -5.34 10.07
C ILE A 211 -15.51 -6.76 9.92
N GLU A 212 -14.82 -7.65 9.19
CA GLU A 212 -15.21 -9.05 9.03
C GLU A 212 -15.31 -9.77 10.37
N ALA A 213 -14.35 -9.54 11.28
CA ALA A 213 -14.30 -10.17 12.58
C ALA A 213 -15.37 -9.61 13.54
N TYR A 214 -15.57 -8.30 13.56
CA TYR A 214 -16.61 -7.66 14.37
C TYR A 214 -18.02 -8.09 13.97
N LYS A 215 -18.30 -8.22 12.66
CA LYS A 215 -19.61 -8.68 12.14
C LYS A 215 -19.97 -10.10 12.62
N LYS A 216 -18.99 -10.92 13.02
CA LYS A 216 -19.25 -12.25 13.62
C LYS A 216 -19.76 -12.16 15.05
N VAL A 217 -19.40 -11.11 15.79
CA VAL A 217 -19.81 -10.91 17.19
C VAL A 217 -20.97 -9.93 17.34
N ASN A 218 -21.16 -9.04 16.37
CA ASN A 218 -22.30 -8.12 16.26
C ASN A 218 -22.94 -8.21 14.86
N THR A 219 -23.98 -9.03 14.74
CA THR A 219 -24.71 -9.23 13.46
C THR A 219 -25.68 -8.09 13.11
N GLY A 220 -25.90 -7.14 14.04
CA GLY A 220 -26.75 -5.97 13.82
C GLY A 220 -26.01 -4.77 13.23
N ALA A 221 -24.68 -4.88 13.05
CA ALA A 221 -23.83 -3.80 12.56
C ALA A 221 -23.70 -3.80 11.03
N GLU A 222 -23.99 -2.66 10.41
CA GLU A 222 -23.62 -2.35 9.04
C GLU A 222 -22.41 -1.41 9.06
N ILE A 223 -21.22 -1.95 8.80
CA ILE A 223 -20.01 -1.13 8.63
C ILE A 223 -19.67 -1.07 7.14
N GLU A 224 -19.63 0.16 6.62
CA GLU A 224 -19.26 0.51 5.26
C GLU A 224 -17.86 1.11 5.24
N LEU A 225 -16.97 0.57 4.40
CA LEU A 225 -15.59 1.02 4.26
C LEU A 225 -15.41 1.83 2.97
N GLN A 226 -14.82 3.02 3.09
CA GLN A 226 -14.50 3.92 2.00
C GLN A 226 -12.99 4.16 1.92
N THR A 227 -12.33 3.69 0.86
CA THR A 227 -10.88 3.80 0.72
C THR A 227 -10.49 5.06 -0.05
N THR A 228 -9.73 5.94 0.60
CA THR A 228 -9.18 7.20 0.08
C THR A 228 -7.75 7.42 0.63
N ASP A 229 -7.26 8.66 0.66
CA ASP A 229 -6.02 9.02 1.36
C ASP A 229 -6.27 9.40 2.84
N SER A 230 -5.21 9.63 3.61
CA SER A 230 -5.32 9.92 5.05
C SER A 230 -5.94 11.28 5.32
N THR A 231 -5.58 12.30 4.54
CA THR A 231 -6.10 13.66 4.70
C THR A 231 -7.58 13.74 4.36
N THR A 232 -8.02 13.08 3.29
CA THR A 232 -9.44 12.96 2.96
C THR A 232 -10.20 12.23 4.09
N GLY A 233 -9.68 11.11 4.60
CA GLY A 233 -10.29 10.39 5.71
C GLY A 233 -10.49 11.23 6.96
N MET A 234 -9.46 11.98 7.38
CA MET A 234 -9.53 12.85 8.54
C MET A 234 -10.46 14.06 8.32
N THR A 235 -10.42 14.66 7.12
CA THR A 235 -11.33 15.76 6.77
C THR A 235 -12.79 15.31 6.76
N SER A 236 -13.08 14.13 6.21
CA SER A 236 -14.42 13.55 6.22
C SER A 236 -14.91 13.12 7.61
N ALA A 237 -14.00 12.78 8.53
CA ALA A 237 -14.38 12.60 9.93
C ALA A 237 -14.71 13.96 10.58
N ILE A 238 -13.92 15.00 10.32
CA ILE A 238 -14.15 16.37 10.84
C ILE A 238 -15.50 16.92 10.36
N ASP A 239 -15.82 16.78 9.08
CA ASP A 239 -17.07 17.27 8.51
C ASP A 239 -18.29 16.42 8.92
N GLY A 240 -18.06 15.15 9.30
CA GLY A 240 -19.07 14.20 9.76
C GLY A 240 -19.66 13.34 8.64
N SER A 241 -19.04 13.32 7.46
CA SER A 241 -19.39 12.41 6.35
C SER A 241 -18.96 10.98 6.65
N TYR A 242 -17.86 10.81 7.40
CA TYR A 242 -17.44 9.53 7.99
C TYR A 242 -17.63 9.58 9.50
N ASP A 243 -18.12 8.47 10.06
CA ASP A 243 -18.16 8.29 11.52
C ASP A 243 -16.76 8.07 12.07
N ILE A 244 -15.91 7.36 11.32
CA ILE A 244 -14.52 7.05 11.67
C ILE A 244 -13.59 7.34 10.48
N GLY A 245 -12.65 8.26 10.67
CA GLY A 245 -11.55 8.53 9.74
C GLY A 245 -10.36 7.60 9.99
N MET A 246 -9.63 7.21 8.96
CA MET A 246 -8.42 6.39 9.03
C MET A 246 -7.21 7.15 8.48
N ALA A 247 -6.11 7.17 9.22
CA ALA A 247 -4.84 7.71 8.75
C ALA A 247 -3.69 6.76 9.05
N SER A 248 -2.78 6.65 8.10
CA SER A 248 -1.53 5.91 8.26
C SER A 248 -0.38 6.89 8.53
N ARG A 249 -0.60 7.78 9.49
CA ARG A 249 0.33 8.81 9.97
C ARG A 249 -0.18 9.34 11.30
N GLU A 250 0.65 10.11 11.98
CA GLU A 250 0.19 10.97 13.08
C GLU A 250 -0.85 11.99 12.59
N LEU A 251 -1.69 12.44 13.52
CA LEU A 251 -2.61 13.55 13.24
C LEU A 251 -1.81 14.84 12.98
N GLN A 252 -2.27 15.61 12.01
CA GLN A 252 -1.78 16.96 11.74
C GLN A 252 -2.30 17.94 12.79
N ASP A 253 -1.60 19.06 12.98
CA ASP A 253 -1.91 20.01 14.05
C ASP A 253 -3.31 20.61 13.92
N ASP A 254 -3.80 20.81 12.69
CA ASP A 254 -5.15 21.30 12.41
C ASP A 254 -6.25 20.24 12.55
N GLU A 255 -5.89 18.96 12.73
CA GLU A 255 -6.78 17.82 12.98
C GLU A 255 -6.97 17.57 14.48
N LYS A 256 -5.90 17.69 15.28
CA LYS A 256 -5.84 17.33 16.72
C LYS A 256 -6.93 17.98 17.59
N ASP A 257 -7.29 19.23 17.28
CA ASP A 257 -8.29 19.95 18.06
C ASP A 257 -9.72 19.58 17.70
N LYS A 258 -9.94 18.90 16.57
CA LYS A 258 -11.27 18.57 16.02
C LYS A 258 -11.63 17.09 16.15
N LEU A 259 -10.64 16.23 16.36
CA LEU A 259 -10.77 14.78 16.35
C LEU A 259 -10.34 14.14 17.68
N ASP A 260 -11.04 13.10 18.08
CA ASP A 260 -10.58 12.15 19.10
C ASP A 260 -9.95 10.97 18.36
N SER A 261 -8.62 10.82 18.47
CA SER A 261 -7.85 9.81 17.73
C SER A 261 -7.27 8.73 18.63
N GLN A 262 -7.12 7.54 18.07
CA GLN A 262 -6.52 6.38 18.72
C GLN A 262 -5.59 5.66 17.74
N ALA A 263 -4.37 5.36 18.17
CA ALA A 263 -3.49 4.48 17.43
C ALA A 263 -3.96 3.03 17.64
N ILE A 264 -4.25 2.32 16.55
CA ILE A 264 -4.75 0.95 16.58
C ILE A 264 -3.66 -0.08 16.34
N ALA A 265 -2.58 0.32 15.65
CA ALA A 265 -1.47 -0.54 15.30
C ALA A 265 -0.21 0.30 15.00
N THR A 266 0.95 -0.36 15.04
CA THR A 266 2.17 0.13 14.39
C THR A 266 2.39 -0.65 13.08
N ASP A 267 2.65 0.09 12.00
CA ASP A 267 2.90 -0.42 10.64
C ASP A 267 4.34 -0.09 10.23
N GLY A 268 5.06 -1.08 9.72
CA GLY A 268 6.33 -0.86 9.04
C GLY A 268 6.11 -0.30 7.63
N ILE A 269 7.03 0.51 7.12
CA ILE A 269 7.06 0.88 5.70
C ILE A 269 8.21 0.11 5.06
N ALA A 270 7.88 -0.75 4.09
CA ALA A 270 8.85 -1.45 3.29
C ALA A 270 9.21 -0.62 2.06
N VAL A 271 10.50 -0.39 1.83
CA VAL A 271 11.00 0.08 0.54
C VAL A 271 11.02 -1.11 -0.40
N ILE A 272 10.39 -0.99 -1.55
CA ILE A 272 10.16 -2.07 -2.49
C ILE A 272 10.77 -1.78 -3.85
N VAL A 273 11.23 -2.83 -4.50
CA VAL A 273 11.73 -2.82 -5.88
C VAL A 273 11.11 -3.99 -6.65
N ASN A 274 11.30 -3.99 -7.96
CA ASN A 274 11.00 -5.15 -8.77
C ASN A 274 11.81 -6.39 -8.34
N LYS A 275 11.27 -7.59 -8.55
CA LYS A 275 11.96 -8.85 -8.25
C LYS A 275 13.18 -9.11 -9.13
N ASN A 276 13.28 -8.46 -10.29
CA ASN A 276 14.43 -8.55 -11.17
C ASN A 276 15.59 -7.67 -10.70
N ASN A 277 15.34 -6.65 -9.88
CA ASN A 277 16.37 -5.82 -9.30
C ASN A 277 17.24 -6.63 -8.32
N THR A 278 18.56 -6.55 -8.47
CA THR A 278 19.52 -7.34 -7.67
C THR A 278 19.94 -6.69 -6.35
N THR A 279 19.52 -5.46 -6.09
CA THR A 279 19.82 -4.71 -4.84
C THR A 279 19.17 -5.38 -3.65
N ASP A 280 19.91 -5.69 -2.59
CA ASP A 280 19.36 -6.33 -1.39
C ASP A 280 19.15 -5.34 -0.22
N GLU A 281 19.91 -4.25 -0.20
CA GLU A 281 19.85 -3.25 0.86
C GLU A 281 20.13 -1.84 0.34
N LEU A 282 19.59 -0.86 1.05
CA LEU A 282 19.95 0.55 0.93
C LEU A 282 20.11 1.14 2.33
N SER A 283 20.99 2.13 2.48
CA SER A 283 20.97 2.98 3.66
C SER A 283 19.83 4.00 3.58
N SER A 284 19.42 4.54 4.73
CA SER A 284 18.44 5.63 4.77
C SER A 284 18.89 6.85 3.96
N ASP A 285 20.19 7.17 3.96
CA ASP A 285 20.75 8.27 3.16
C ASP A 285 20.64 8.00 1.66
N GLN A 286 20.85 6.75 1.21
CA GLN A 286 20.68 6.39 -0.20
C GLN A 286 19.22 6.49 -0.64
N VAL A 287 18.28 6.05 0.19
CA VAL A 287 16.84 6.22 -0.09
C VAL A 287 16.50 7.70 -0.20
N LYS A 288 17.01 8.54 0.71
CA LYS A 288 16.84 9.99 0.63
C LYS A 288 17.40 10.54 -0.68
N ASP A 289 18.64 10.22 -1.03
CA ASP A 289 19.29 10.73 -2.24
C ASP A 289 18.54 10.36 -3.51
N ILE A 290 18.01 9.14 -3.61
CA ILE A 290 17.13 8.72 -4.70
C ILE A 290 15.88 9.60 -4.75
N TYR A 291 15.15 9.69 -3.64
CA TYR A 291 13.86 10.40 -3.63
C TYR A 291 13.98 11.92 -3.76
N THR A 292 15.14 12.52 -3.44
CA THR A 292 15.42 13.94 -3.72
C THR A 292 16.05 14.19 -5.09
N GLY A 293 16.28 13.14 -5.89
CA GLY A 293 16.90 13.26 -7.23
C GLY A 293 18.39 13.55 -7.22
N ASN A 294 19.09 13.32 -6.10
CA ASN A 294 20.55 13.40 -6.03
C ASN A 294 21.22 12.18 -6.63
N ALA A 295 20.54 11.02 -6.57
CA ALA A 295 20.93 9.80 -7.26
C ALA A 295 19.84 9.44 -8.27
N VAL A 296 20.23 9.29 -9.54
CA VAL A 296 19.29 9.10 -10.66
C VAL A 296 19.46 7.76 -11.38
N ALA A 297 20.59 7.07 -11.19
CA ALA A 297 20.85 5.74 -11.73
C ALA A 297 21.19 4.74 -10.62
N TRP A 298 20.92 3.46 -10.85
CA TRP A 298 21.07 2.44 -9.82
C TRP A 298 22.54 2.24 -9.39
N ASP A 299 23.50 2.33 -10.31
CA ASP A 299 24.95 2.20 -10.04
C ASP A 299 25.55 3.32 -9.17
N GLU A 300 24.80 4.40 -8.94
CA GLU A 300 25.16 5.45 -7.99
C GLU A 300 24.91 5.03 -6.54
N VAL A 301 24.01 4.06 -6.32
CA VAL A 301 23.58 3.59 -4.99
C VAL A 301 23.87 2.12 -4.73
N VAL A 302 24.10 1.31 -5.76
CA VAL A 302 24.50 -0.10 -5.60
C VAL A 302 26.01 -0.26 -5.84
N LYS A 303 26.68 -1.06 -5.01
CA LYS A 303 28.10 -1.40 -5.18
C LYS A 303 28.28 -2.86 -5.54
#